data_AF-A0A256ICL7-F1
#
_entry.id   AF-A0A256ICL7-F1
#
_cell.length_a   1.000
_cell.length_b   1.000
_cell.length_c   1.000
_cell.angle_alpha   90.00
_cell.angle_beta   90.00
_cell.angle_gamma   90.00
#
_symmetry.space_group_name_H-M   'P 1'
#
loop_
_entity.id
_entity.type
_entity.pdbx_description
1 polymer ?
#
loop_
_entity_poly.entity_id
_entity_poly.type
_entity_poly.pdbx_seq_one_letter_code
_entity_poly.pdbx_strand_id
1 'polypeptide(L)' 'ASRAAAGGIVDATTLPAAAARDALDRHDVAPLLAEADALLRTGPTGTNVNDLRAVVVEDRDGEPPGTT' A
#
# COMPACT_ATOMS: atom_id res chain seq x y z
N ALA A 1 -3.25 20.84 12.43
CA ALA A 1 -2.91 19.54 13.03
C ALA A 1 -2.40 18.64 11.92
N SER A 2 -1.18 18.11 12.03
CA SER A 2 -0.70 17.10 11.09
C SER A 2 -1.66 15.90 11.17
N ARG A 3 -2.49 15.67 10.13
CA ARG A 3 -3.22 14.41 10.02
C ARG A 3 -2.17 13.37 9.60
N ALA A 4 -1.65 12.59 10.54
CA ALA A 4 -0.81 11.46 10.19
C ALA A 4 -1.60 10.52 9.25
N ALA A 5 -0.91 9.90 8.29
CA ALA A 5 -1.51 8.84 7.49
C ALA A 5 -1.72 7.60 8.37
N ALA A 6 -2.76 6.82 8.08
CA ALA A 6 -3.04 5.54 8.72
C ALA A 6 -2.25 4.37 8.09
N GLY A 7 -1.67 4.58 6.90
CA GLY A 7 -0.89 3.58 6.18
C GLY A 7 -0.67 4.00 4.73
N GLY A 8 -0.50 3.02 3.83
CA GLY A 8 -0.45 3.25 2.40
C GLY A 8 -1.16 2.16 1.59
N ILE A 9 -1.60 2.51 0.38
CA ILE A 9 -2.20 1.61 -0.60
C ILE A 9 -1.39 1.71 -1.89
N VAL A 10 -0.95 0.57 -2.40
CA VAL A 10 -0.07 0.47 -3.57
C VAL A 10 -0.44 -0.74 -4.42
N ASP A 11 -0.13 -0.68 -5.71
CA ASP A 11 -0.15 -1.79 -6.65
C ASP A 11 1.25 -2.03 -7.26
N ALA A 12 1.32 -2.91 -8.26
CA ALA A 12 2.58 -3.26 -8.94
C ALA A 12 3.24 -2.09 -9.70
N THR A 13 2.50 -1.01 -9.96
CA THR A 13 2.95 0.14 -10.76
C THR A 13 3.15 1.41 -9.93
N THR A 14 2.67 1.43 -8.68
CA THR A 14 2.65 2.64 -7.84
C THR A 14 4.06 3.14 -7.49
N LEU A 15 5.01 2.24 -7.19
CA LEU A 15 6.35 2.62 -6.75
C LEU A 15 7.46 1.85 -7.48
N PRO A 16 8.56 2.52 -7.86
CA PRO A 16 9.78 1.84 -8.28
C PRO A 16 10.36 1.00 -7.14
N ALA A 17 10.60 -0.29 -7.38
CA ALA A 17 11.04 -1.22 -6.35
C ALA A 17 12.40 -0.86 -5.72
N ALA A 18 13.29 -0.18 -6.45
CA ALA A 18 14.57 0.30 -5.91
C ALA A 18 14.37 1.43 -4.90
N ALA A 19 13.54 2.42 -5.23
CA ALA A 19 13.23 3.54 -4.34
C ALA A 19 12.49 3.07 -3.08
N ALA A 20 11.56 2.11 -3.23
CA ALA A 20 10.85 1.53 -2.09
C ALA A 20 11.80 0.82 -1.11
N ARG A 21 12.78 0.05 -1.61
CA ARG A 21 13.78 -0.62 -0.75
C ARG A 21 14.67 0.39 -0.01
N ASP A 22 15.19 1.40 -0.71
CA ASP A 22 15.99 2.47 -0.10
C ASP A 22 15.20 3.20 1.00
N ALA A 23 13.93 3.54 0.75
CA ALA A 23 13.08 4.18 1.75
C ALA A 23 12.80 3.29 2.97
N LEU A 24 12.64 1.97 2.77
CA LEU A 24 12.48 1.00 3.85
C LEU A 24 13.76 0.85 4.69
N ASP A 25 14.93 0.79 4.05
CA ASP A 25 16.23 0.70 4.72
C ASP A 25 16.50 1.95 5.57
N ARG A 26 16.01 3.11 5.14
CA ARG A 26 16.07 4.37 5.92
C ARG A 26 14.95 4.50 6.97
N HIS A 27 14.01 3.56 7.04
CA HIS A 27 12.78 3.68 7.82
C HIS A 27 11.98 4.98 7.54
N ASP A 28 12.05 5.50 6.31
CA ASP A 28 11.50 6.80 5.90
C ASP A 28 10.67 6.68 4.62
N VAL A 29 9.60 5.87 4.70
CA VAL A 29 8.72 5.57 3.54
C VAL A 29 7.66 6.64 3.29
N ALA A 30 7.36 7.50 4.27
CA ALA A 30 6.24 8.42 4.19
C ALA A 30 6.36 9.46 3.06
N PRO A 31 7.53 10.07 2.78
CA PRO A 31 7.69 10.99 1.66
C PRO A 31 7.44 10.32 0.30
N LEU A 32 8.00 9.12 0.10
CA LEU A 32 7.84 8.36 -1.14
C LEU A 32 6.36 8.01 -1.40
N LEU A 33 5.63 7.59 -0.37
CA LEU A 33 4.19 7.34 -0.48
C LEU A 33 3.39 8.62 -0.72
N ALA A 34 3.80 9.76 -0.17
CA ALA A 34 3.13 11.03 -0.39
C ALA A 34 3.29 11.52 -1.84
N GLU A 35 4.50 11.41 -2.40
CA GLU A 35 4.80 11.77 -3.79
C GLU A 35 4.00 10.93 -4.80
N ALA A 36 3.72 9.67 -4.47
CA ALA A 36 2.94 8.75 -5.29
C ALA A 36 1.42 8.80 -5.02
N ASP A 37 0.93 9.74 -4.19
CA ASP A 37 -0.47 9.79 -3.72
C ASP A 37 -0.98 8.46 -3.12
N ALA A 38 -0.07 7.72 -2.48
CA ALA A 38 -0.30 6.38 -1.96
C ALA A 38 -0.57 6.34 -0.45
N LEU A 39 -0.71 7.50 0.22
CA LEU A 39 -0.99 7.57 1.67
C LEU A 39 -2.47 7.32 1.96
N LEU A 40 -2.75 6.30 2.78
CA LEU A 40 -4.10 6.05 3.30
C LEU A 40 -4.38 6.98 4.49
N ARG A 41 -5.45 7.78 4.39
CA ARG A 41 -5.86 8.72 5.44
C ARG A 41 -7.29 8.45 5.87
N THR A 42 -7.47 7.95 7.09
CA THR A 42 -8.79 7.66 7.67
C THR A 42 -9.30 8.78 8.59
N GLY A 43 -8.40 9.58 9.15
CA GLY A 43 -8.72 10.50 10.24
C GLY A 43 -8.87 9.76 11.58
N PRO A 44 -9.43 10.41 12.63
CA PRO A 44 -9.68 9.75 13.91
C PRO A 44 -10.69 8.59 13.75
N THR A 45 -10.28 7.38 14.11
CA THR A 45 -11.13 6.17 14.01
C THR A 45 -11.93 5.87 15.28
N GLY A 46 -11.51 6.41 16.44
CA GLY A 46 -12.18 6.18 17.73
C GLY A 46 -11.91 4.81 18.36
N THR A 47 -10.98 4.02 17.83
CA THR A 47 -10.60 2.70 18.34
C THR A 47 -9.16 2.34 17.95
N ASN A 48 -8.58 1.33 18.59
CA ASN A 48 -7.31 0.72 18.20
C ASN A 48 -7.39 -0.81 18.39
N VAL A 49 -7.40 -1.54 17.29
CA VAL A 49 -7.34 -3.01 17.25
C VAL A 49 -6.10 -3.51 16.52
N ASN A 50 -5.02 -2.70 16.56
CA ASN A 50 -3.77 -2.94 15.84
C ASN A 50 -3.91 -2.82 14.31
N ASP A 51 -2.90 -3.28 13.57
CA ASP A 51 -2.79 -3.12 12.11
C ASP A 51 -3.61 -4.14 11.31
N LEU A 52 -4.12 -3.71 10.15
CA LEU A 52 -4.75 -4.56 9.14
C LEU A 52 -3.95 -4.47 7.83
N ARG A 53 -3.66 -5.64 7.24
CA ARG A 53 -3.09 -5.74 5.89
C ARG A 53 -4.03 -6.53 4.98
N ALA A 54 -4.39 -5.93 3.85
CA ALA A 54 -5.14 -6.59 2.78
C ALA A 54 -4.26 -6.69 1.52
N VAL A 55 -4.39 -7.79 0.79
CA VAL A 55 -3.74 -8.01 -0.51
C VAL A 55 -4.81 -8.51 -1.47
N VAL A 56 -4.96 -7.81 -2.60
CA VAL A 56 -5.88 -8.20 -3.67
C VAL A 56 -5.05 -8.85 -4.78
N VAL A 57 -5.50 -10.00 -5.27
CA VAL A 57 -4.92 -10.69 -6.43
C VAL A 57 -6.04 -10.80 -7.45
N GLU A 58 -5.86 -10.17 -8.60
CA GLU A 58 -6.79 -10.26 -9.71
C GLU A 58 -6.66 -11.64 -10.37
N ASP A 59 -7.78 -12.16 -10.88
CA ASP A 59 -7.73 -13.35 -11.73
C ASP A 59 -6.91 -13.03 -12.99
N ARG A 60 -6.20 -14.01 -13.53
CA ARG A 60 -5.45 -13.79 -14.77
C ARG A 60 -6.48 -13.64 -15.88
N ASP A 61 -6.50 -12.50 -16.55
CA ASP A 61 -7.33 -12.31 -17.74
C ASP A 61 -7.10 -13.48 -18.74
N GLY A 62 -8.06 -14.40 -18.82
CA GLY A 62 -8.26 -15.27 -19.98
C GLY A 62 -7.76 -16.72 -19.97
N GLU A 63 -7.43 -17.36 -18.84
CA GLU A 63 -7.27 -18.84 -18.85
C GLU A 63 -8.64 -19.49 -18.59
N PRO A 64 -9.29 -20.12 -19.59
CA PRO A 64 -10.50 -20.88 -19.31
C PRO A 64 -10.17 -22.02 -18.33
N PRO A 65 -11.07 -22.34 -17.37
CA PRO A 65 -10.84 -23.41 -16.42
C PRO A 65 -10.51 -24.70 -17.19
N GLY A 66 -9.31 -25.24 -16.95
CA GLY A 66 -8.83 -26.43 -17.63
C GLY A 66 -9.79 -27.60 -17.45
N THR A 67 -10.40 -28.06 -18.55
CA THR A 67 -11.17 -29.28 -18.58
C THR A 67 -10.23 -30.46 -18.42
N THR A 68 -10.20 -31.04 -17.22
CA THR A 68 -9.77 -32.43 -16.99
C THR A 68 -11.01 -33.30 -16.78
#